data_AF-A0A846DN25-F1
#
_entry.id   AF-A0A846DN25-F1
#
_cell.length_a   1.000
_cell.length_b   1.000
_cell.length_c   1.000
_cell.angle_alpha   90.00
_cell.angle_beta   90.00
_cell.angle_gamma   90.00
#
_symmetry.space_group_name_H-M   'P 1'
#
loop_
_entity.id
_entity.type
_entity.pdbx_description
1 polymer ?
#
loop_
_entity_poly.entity_id
_entity_poly.type
_entity_poly.pdbx_seq_one_letter_code
_entity_poly.pdbx_strand_id
1 'polypeptide(L)'
;MTENLTISNAPPAHPGMNFALLRQEGIKHIERLGGKLWTDYNTHDPGITILEQLCYAITDLSYRLDFEMKDLLAPAPGDVEINNKQFFTAREILTVNPLTINDYRKLLIDIDGVKNAWVKPIKNSEPPIYYDSLLHTLTFEASKRTQQVNLNGLYRVLIEKDKNVSDEASLIEKVKSKLNQHRNLCEDFASVEILPIEEITIKADIEIEEGFDVNELMAQIYLGLDNFISPHLEFFTVKELLDQGKTPEAIFDGVPLEHGFIDNEQLDSFIKKDQLHTSDLIRIILDIPGIKTVRSITISSDKSSESEEWALALEPNLTPQLKDIDGLTSNITFYKGQISCNLNLAKAKSHLESLQQQNTKTPSIKQTKDIPIPVGQYRELSDYESIQNDFPATYGIGEIGLPASASPKRKAQAKQLQAYLMFFDKLLADYFAQLDHAKDLFSFQTKNKTTYFSQDLSNLPGAAEVLNPESNSPTDKWNETDLARRNRFLDHLMAQFCEKFTDYSLLLYDSILEEELIDDKISFLQNYPQISAGRGKAFNY
;
A
#
# COMPACT_ATOMS: atom_id res chain seq x y z
N MET A 1 -14.91 -0.11 -34.49
CA MET A 1 -16.18 0.57 -34.80
C MET A 1 -16.17 1.85 -34.00
N THR A 2 -16.29 3.00 -34.65
CA THR A 2 -16.40 4.29 -33.97
C THR A 2 -17.80 4.37 -33.34
N GLU A 3 -17.87 4.37 -32.01
CA GLU A 3 -19.12 4.65 -31.31
C GLU A 3 -19.57 6.08 -31.65
N ASN A 4 -20.78 6.20 -32.21
CA ASN A 4 -21.39 7.51 -32.39
C ASN A 4 -21.84 8.00 -31.02
N LEU A 5 -21.20 9.05 -30.51
CA LEU A 5 -21.63 9.76 -29.31
C LEU A 5 -23.02 10.36 -29.57
N THR A 6 -24.05 9.82 -28.93
CA THR A 6 -25.42 10.37 -28.95
C THR A 6 -25.71 11.07 -27.64
N ILE A 7 -26.20 12.31 -27.69
CA ILE A 7 -26.67 13.03 -26.51
C ILE A 7 -28.02 12.42 -26.09
N SER A 8 -28.13 11.99 -24.84
CA SER A 8 -29.38 11.44 -24.30
C SER A 8 -30.43 12.53 -24.14
N ASN A 9 -31.69 12.20 -24.46
CA ASN A 9 -32.85 13.05 -24.16
C ASN A 9 -33.40 12.79 -22.75
N ALA A 10 -32.84 11.84 -22.00
CA ALA A 10 -33.24 11.60 -20.63
C ALA A 10 -32.76 12.77 -19.74
N PRO A 11 -33.56 13.20 -18.74
CA PRO A 11 -33.12 14.22 -17.80
C PRO A 11 -31.87 13.71 -17.04
N PRO A 12 -30.95 14.61 -16.66
CA PRO A 12 -29.81 14.25 -15.84
C PRO A 12 -30.24 13.55 -14.56
N ALA A 13 -29.48 12.53 -14.14
CA ALA A 13 -29.78 11.76 -12.93
C ALA A 13 -29.67 12.61 -11.66
N HIS A 14 -28.72 13.55 -11.62
CA HIS A 14 -28.55 14.46 -10.51
C HIS A 14 -29.55 15.63 -10.60
N PRO A 15 -30.43 15.86 -9.60
CA PRO A 15 -31.44 16.92 -9.64
C PRO A 15 -30.87 18.32 -9.88
N GLY A 16 -29.67 18.59 -9.34
CA GLY A 16 -28.96 19.86 -9.51
C GLY A 16 -28.51 20.13 -10.95
N MET A 17 -28.42 19.12 -11.81
CA MET A 17 -28.13 19.30 -13.24
C MET A 17 -29.39 19.48 -14.10
N ASN A 18 -30.58 19.31 -13.51
CA ASN A 18 -31.83 19.44 -14.23
C ASN A 18 -32.35 20.87 -14.14
N PHE A 19 -31.97 21.69 -15.12
CA PHE A 19 -32.39 23.09 -15.23
C PHE A 19 -33.90 23.29 -15.09
N ALA A 20 -34.71 22.47 -15.75
CA ALA A 20 -36.17 22.60 -15.73
C ALA A 20 -36.73 22.35 -14.32
N LEU A 21 -36.15 21.38 -13.60
CA LEU A 21 -36.50 21.11 -12.21
C LEU A 21 -36.08 22.27 -11.30
N LEU A 22 -34.84 22.76 -11.42
CA LEU A 22 -34.36 23.91 -10.64
C LEU A 22 -35.25 25.14 -10.83
N ARG A 23 -35.62 25.42 -12.08
CA ARG A 23 -36.53 26.52 -12.42
C ARG A 23 -37.91 26.33 -11.79
N GLN A 24 -38.45 25.11 -11.86
CA GLN A 24 -39.73 24.78 -11.25
C GLN A 24 -39.70 24.98 -9.73
N GLU A 25 -38.64 24.52 -9.04
CA GLU A 25 -38.48 24.72 -7.61
C GLU A 25 -38.29 26.21 -7.26
N GLY A 26 -37.49 26.94 -8.04
CA GLY A 26 -37.31 28.38 -7.89
C GLY A 26 -38.63 29.16 -7.95
N ILE A 27 -39.50 28.83 -8.91
CA ILE A 27 -40.84 29.44 -9.01
C ILE A 27 -41.69 29.09 -7.78
N LYS A 28 -41.68 27.85 -7.30
CA LYS A 28 -42.40 27.48 -6.06
C LYS A 28 -41.91 28.30 -4.86
N HIS A 29 -40.61 28.57 -4.76
CA HIS A 29 -40.06 29.43 -3.72
C HIS A 29 -40.58 30.87 -3.82
N ILE A 30 -40.63 31.43 -5.04
CA ILE A 30 -41.18 32.77 -5.31
C ILE A 30 -42.67 32.82 -4.96
N GLU A 31 -43.48 31.86 -5.42
CA GLU A 31 -44.91 31.76 -5.12
C GLU A 31 -45.18 31.75 -3.62
N ARG A 32 -44.43 30.93 -2.88
CA ARG A 32 -44.59 30.77 -1.44
C ARG A 32 -44.23 32.04 -0.66
N LEU A 33 -43.15 32.72 -1.05
CA LEU A 33 -42.61 33.87 -0.32
C LEU A 33 -43.25 35.20 -0.74
N GLY A 34 -43.59 35.33 -2.03
CA GLY A 34 -43.95 36.60 -2.66
C GLY A 34 -45.23 36.56 -3.51
N GLY A 35 -45.95 35.44 -3.58
CA GLY A 35 -47.10 35.26 -4.49
C GLY A 35 -48.29 36.20 -4.27
N LYS A 36 -48.31 36.96 -3.17
CA LYS A 36 -49.31 38.04 -2.97
C LYS A 36 -48.93 39.35 -3.68
N LEU A 37 -47.65 39.55 -3.98
CA LEU A 37 -47.12 40.78 -4.58
C LEU A 37 -46.68 40.57 -6.03
N TRP A 38 -46.08 39.41 -6.32
CA TRP A 38 -45.58 39.06 -7.65
C TRP A 38 -46.30 37.81 -8.14
N THR A 39 -47.16 37.96 -9.15
CA THR A 39 -48.06 36.92 -9.66
C THR A 39 -47.78 36.51 -11.10
N ASP A 40 -46.84 37.16 -11.78
CA ASP A 40 -46.47 36.86 -13.16
C ASP A 40 -45.14 36.09 -13.19
N TYR A 41 -45.19 34.82 -13.61
CA TYR A 41 -44.02 33.93 -13.66
C TYR A 41 -43.66 33.53 -15.11
N ASN A 42 -44.08 34.33 -16.08
CA ASN A 42 -43.79 34.09 -17.48
C ASN A 42 -42.36 34.52 -17.85
N THR A 43 -41.86 34.02 -18.99
CA THR A 43 -40.49 34.24 -19.46
C THR A 43 -40.16 35.69 -19.83
N HIS A 44 -41.16 36.55 -19.98
CA HIS A 44 -40.95 37.97 -20.26
C HIS A 44 -40.71 38.80 -18.99
N ASP A 45 -40.95 38.22 -17.80
CA ASP A 45 -40.69 38.88 -16.53
C ASP A 45 -39.17 38.89 -16.24
N PRO A 46 -38.54 40.06 -16.01
CA PRO A 46 -37.11 40.14 -15.70
C PRO A 46 -36.67 39.37 -14.46
N GLY A 47 -37.53 39.22 -13.45
CA GLY A 47 -37.24 38.43 -12.26
C GLY A 47 -37.17 36.94 -12.57
N ILE A 48 -37.97 36.46 -13.53
CA ILE A 48 -37.87 35.08 -14.02
C ILE A 48 -36.62 34.89 -14.87
N THR A 49 -36.23 35.88 -15.66
CA THR A 49 -34.92 35.85 -16.35
C THR A 49 -33.77 35.72 -15.36
N ILE A 50 -33.79 36.47 -14.25
CA ILE A 50 -32.77 36.35 -13.19
C ILE A 50 -32.76 34.94 -12.60
N LEU A 51 -33.94 34.40 -12.27
CA LEU A 51 -34.05 33.03 -11.75
C LEU A 51 -33.45 32.02 -12.73
N GLU A 52 -33.74 32.15 -14.02
CA GLU A 52 -33.21 31.26 -15.06
C GLU A 52 -31.67 31.30 -15.10
N GLN A 53 -31.04 32.47 -15.01
CA GLN A 53 -29.56 32.54 -14.95
C GLN A 53 -28.99 31.90 -13.69
N LEU A 54 -29.65 32.07 -12.54
CA LEU A 54 -29.25 31.40 -11.30
C LEU A 54 -29.39 29.87 -11.42
N CYS A 55 -30.46 29.38 -12.05
CA CYS A 55 -30.64 27.95 -12.30
C CYS A 55 -29.55 27.39 -13.23
N TYR A 56 -29.12 28.17 -14.23
CA TYR A 56 -28.03 27.77 -15.11
C TYR A 56 -26.69 27.68 -14.35
N ALA A 57 -26.34 28.69 -13.55
CA ALA A 57 -25.12 28.65 -12.74
C ALA A 57 -25.09 27.49 -11.72
N ILE A 58 -26.23 27.17 -11.09
CA ILE A 58 -26.35 26.00 -10.20
C ILE A 58 -26.21 24.69 -10.98
N THR A 59 -26.67 24.66 -12.24
CA THR A 59 -26.50 23.51 -13.14
C THR A 59 -25.02 23.26 -13.43
N ASP A 60 -24.24 24.32 -13.73
CA ASP A 60 -22.79 24.21 -13.92
C ASP A 60 -22.07 23.76 -12.63
N LEU A 61 -22.36 24.39 -11.49
CA LEU A 61 -21.77 23.97 -10.21
C LEU A 61 -22.07 22.49 -9.91
N SER A 62 -23.31 22.05 -10.15
CA SER A 62 -23.70 20.65 -9.98
C SER A 62 -22.99 19.72 -10.95
N TYR A 63 -22.78 20.14 -12.19
CA TYR A 63 -22.00 19.41 -13.19
C TYR A 63 -20.56 19.19 -12.72
N ARG A 64 -19.91 20.23 -12.19
CA ARG A 64 -18.52 20.12 -11.69
C ARG A 64 -18.41 19.26 -10.43
N LEU A 65 -19.42 19.28 -9.56
CA LEU A 65 -19.49 18.42 -8.37
C LEU A 65 -19.55 16.92 -8.69
N ASP A 66 -19.97 16.55 -9.91
CA ASP A 66 -20.14 15.16 -10.34
C ASP A 66 -18.90 14.58 -11.04
N PHE A 67 -17.81 15.35 -11.13
CA PHE A 67 -16.54 14.80 -11.60
C PHE A 67 -16.05 13.67 -10.70
N GLU A 68 -15.27 12.74 -11.27
CA GLU A 68 -14.69 11.64 -10.51
C GLU A 68 -13.85 12.17 -9.34
N MET A 69 -13.92 11.52 -8.17
CA MET A 69 -13.20 11.97 -6.97
C MET A 69 -11.70 12.16 -7.20
N LYS A 70 -11.07 11.28 -8.00
CA LYS A 70 -9.65 11.42 -8.37
C LYS A 70 -9.35 12.74 -9.10
N ASP A 71 -10.29 13.26 -9.89
CA ASP A 71 -10.17 14.52 -10.62
C ASP A 71 -10.43 15.72 -9.70
N LEU A 72 -11.44 15.62 -8.82
CA LEU A 72 -11.74 16.66 -7.82
C LEU A 72 -10.58 16.90 -6.86
N LEU A 73 -9.84 15.84 -6.56
CA LEU A 73 -8.68 15.88 -5.67
C LEU A 73 -7.35 16.05 -6.40
N ALA A 74 -7.36 16.14 -7.74
CA ALA A 74 -6.13 16.28 -8.52
C ALA A 74 -5.45 17.64 -8.24
N PRO A 75 -4.11 17.66 -8.09
CA PRO A 75 -3.39 18.90 -7.82
C PRO A 75 -3.25 19.73 -9.10
N ALA A 76 -3.01 21.03 -8.95
CA ALA A 76 -2.66 21.88 -10.08
C ALA A 76 -1.33 21.42 -10.73
N PRO A 77 -1.16 21.62 -12.05
CA PRO A 77 0.10 21.32 -12.72
C PRO A 77 1.27 22.08 -12.07
N GLY A 78 2.22 21.33 -11.50
CA GLY A 78 3.36 21.90 -10.75
C GLY A 78 3.43 21.49 -9.28
N ASP A 79 2.29 21.12 -8.68
CA ASP A 79 2.19 20.75 -7.25
C ASP A 79 2.14 19.22 -7.01
N VAL A 80 2.61 18.44 -7.98
CA VAL A 80 2.43 16.98 -8.04
C VAL A 80 3.07 16.25 -6.84
N GLU A 81 4.17 16.76 -6.28
CA GLU A 81 4.86 16.12 -5.15
C GLU A 81 4.06 16.16 -3.84
N ILE A 82 3.20 17.17 -3.65
CA ILE A 82 2.44 17.37 -2.41
C ILE A 82 1.28 16.35 -2.32
N ASN A 83 0.68 15.99 -3.47
CA ASN A 83 -0.50 15.13 -3.51
C ASN A 83 -0.19 13.63 -3.39
N ASN A 84 0.97 13.17 -3.85
CA ASN A 84 1.36 11.76 -3.66
C ASN A 84 1.50 11.36 -2.18
N LYS A 85 1.65 12.34 -1.26
CA LYS A 85 1.72 12.12 0.19
C LYS A 85 0.40 12.38 0.91
N GLN A 86 -0.63 12.79 0.18
CA GLN A 86 -1.94 13.12 0.73
C GLN A 86 -2.71 11.87 1.19
N PHE A 87 -2.46 10.73 0.54
CA PHE A 87 -3.04 9.44 0.89
C PHE A 87 -1.93 8.45 1.14
N PHE A 88 -2.07 7.64 2.19
CA PHE A 88 -1.17 6.52 2.40
C PHE A 88 -1.48 5.43 1.40
N THR A 89 -0.44 4.78 0.90
CA THR A 89 -0.60 3.55 0.13
C THR A 89 -0.99 2.38 1.04
N ALA A 90 -1.47 1.28 0.43
CA ALA A 90 -1.78 0.07 1.19
C ALA A 90 -0.53 -0.46 1.91
N ARG A 91 0.63 -0.43 1.23
CA ARG A 91 1.90 -0.86 1.83
C ARG A 91 2.33 0.01 3.00
N GLU A 92 2.11 1.31 2.95
CA GLU A 92 2.47 2.23 4.04
C GLU A 92 1.61 2.01 5.29
N ILE A 93 0.31 1.77 5.12
CA ILE A 93 -0.65 1.83 6.24
C ILE A 93 -1.06 0.47 6.80
N LEU A 94 -1.00 -0.60 6.00
CA LEU A 94 -1.43 -1.94 6.43
C LEU A 94 -0.27 -2.80 6.95
N THR A 95 0.96 -2.48 6.58
CA THR A 95 2.14 -3.25 7.03
C THR A 95 2.60 -2.83 8.42
N VAL A 96 3.22 -3.76 9.14
CA VAL A 96 3.68 -3.58 10.52
C VAL A 96 5.13 -4.02 10.71
N ASN A 97 5.76 -3.58 11.80
CA ASN A 97 7.04 -4.16 12.24
C ASN A 97 6.83 -5.65 12.60
N PRO A 98 7.80 -6.55 12.34
CA PRO A 98 7.65 -7.96 12.69
C PRO A 98 7.34 -8.16 14.16
N LEU A 99 6.29 -8.93 14.43
CA LEU A 99 5.87 -9.26 15.80
C LEU A 99 5.92 -10.77 16.06
N THR A 100 5.58 -11.56 15.05
CA THR A 100 5.53 -13.02 15.17
C THR A 100 6.83 -13.69 14.71
N ILE A 101 7.03 -14.94 15.11
CA ILE A 101 8.13 -15.78 14.59
C ILE A 101 8.08 -15.86 13.06
N ASN A 102 6.88 -15.93 12.47
CA ASN A 102 6.70 -15.98 11.03
C ASN A 102 7.07 -14.65 10.36
N ASP A 103 6.77 -13.51 10.99
CA ASP A 103 7.19 -12.20 10.47
C ASP A 103 8.71 -12.07 10.43
N TYR A 104 9.39 -12.45 11.51
CA TYR A 104 10.86 -12.47 11.53
C TYR A 104 11.42 -13.46 10.53
N ARG A 105 10.79 -14.63 10.36
CA ARG A 105 11.19 -15.61 9.36
C ARG A 105 11.10 -15.02 7.95
N LYS A 106 9.98 -14.38 7.58
CA LYS A 106 9.82 -13.67 6.29
C LYS A 106 10.87 -12.57 6.11
N LEU A 107 11.08 -11.75 7.13
CA LEU A 107 12.07 -10.68 7.13
C LEU A 107 13.49 -11.21 6.86
N LEU A 108 13.83 -12.37 7.41
CA LEU A 108 15.14 -13.00 7.23
C LEU A 108 15.28 -13.64 5.84
N ILE A 109 14.25 -14.32 5.33
CA ILE A 109 14.24 -14.91 3.98
C ILE A 109 14.36 -13.83 2.89
N ASP A 110 13.89 -12.63 3.16
CA ASP A 110 14.02 -11.48 2.26
C ASP A 110 15.46 -10.93 2.17
N ILE A 111 16.42 -11.47 2.93
CA ILE A 111 17.84 -11.10 2.85
C ILE A 111 18.55 -11.96 1.82
N ASP A 112 19.18 -11.33 0.83
CA ASP A 112 20.02 -12.02 -0.17
C ASP A 112 21.03 -12.98 0.48
N GLY A 113 20.95 -14.26 0.10
CA GLY A 113 21.80 -15.34 0.62
C GLY A 113 21.18 -16.14 1.76
N VAL A 114 20.02 -15.72 2.30
CA VAL A 114 19.21 -16.51 3.22
C VAL A 114 18.17 -17.29 2.43
N LYS A 115 18.30 -18.61 2.41
CA LYS A 115 17.32 -19.49 1.78
C LYS A 115 16.11 -19.73 2.69
N ASN A 116 16.38 -19.95 3.98
CA ASN A 116 15.37 -20.16 5.00
C ASN A 116 15.92 -19.75 6.38
N ALA A 117 15.03 -19.52 7.33
CA ALA A 117 15.39 -19.15 8.69
C ALA A 117 14.42 -19.72 9.71
N TRP A 118 14.93 -19.96 10.92
CA TRP A 118 14.12 -20.34 12.07
C TRP A 118 14.50 -19.49 13.28
N VAL A 119 13.49 -18.84 13.86
CA VAL A 119 13.62 -18.11 15.12
C VAL A 119 13.03 -18.97 16.23
N LYS A 120 13.84 -19.33 17.23
CA LYS A 120 13.43 -20.21 18.33
C LYS A 120 13.65 -19.52 19.68
N PRO A 121 12.65 -19.51 20.58
CA PRO A 121 12.83 -18.95 21.91
C PRO A 121 13.84 -19.78 22.70
N ILE A 122 14.70 -19.08 23.44
CA ILE A 122 15.67 -19.67 24.35
C ILE A 122 14.97 -19.90 25.68
N LYS A 123 14.89 -21.17 26.10
CA LYS A 123 14.23 -21.56 27.35
C LYS A 123 15.16 -21.54 28.56
N ASN A 124 16.47 -21.64 28.34
CA ASN A 124 17.50 -21.67 29.37
C ASN A 124 18.48 -20.55 29.09
N SER A 125 18.59 -19.58 30.01
CA SER A 125 19.51 -18.46 29.83
C SER A 125 20.96 -18.91 30.05
N GLU A 126 21.84 -18.45 29.16
CA GLU A 126 23.28 -18.65 29.26
C GLU A 126 24.01 -17.29 29.28
N PRO A 127 24.86 -17.02 30.29
CA PRO A 127 25.13 -17.85 31.47
C PRO A 127 23.89 -17.98 32.38
N PRO A 128 23.81 -19.03 33.24
CA PRO A 128 22.71 -19.17 34.19
C PRO A 128 22.59 -17.96 35.11
N ILE A 129 21.36 -17.46 35.28
CA ILE A 129 21.04 -16.35 36.17
C ILE A 129 20.27 -16.90 37.36
N TYR A 130 20.54 -16.38 38.56
CA TYR A 130 19.87 -16.77 39.78
C TYR A 130 19.32 -15.56 40.53
N TYR A 131 18.15 -15.73 41.16
CA TYR A 131 17.56 -14.76 42.08
C TYR A 131 17.94 -15.11 43.52
N ASP A 132 18.54 -14.17 44.25
CA ASP A 132 18.83 -14.26 45.68
C ASP A 132 17.62 -13.75 46.48
N SER A 133 16.92 -14.65 47.18
CA SER A 133 15.68 -14.31 47.88
C SER A 133 15.88 -13.42 49.12
N LEU A 134 17.11 -13.32 49.64
CA LEU A 134 17.41 -12.48 50.81
C LEU A 134 17.84 -11.08 50.39
N LEU A 135 18.69 -10.99 49.35
CA LEU A 135 19.19 -9.70 48.85
C LEU A 135 18.22 -9.03 47.87
N HIS A 136 17.24 -9.78 47.35
CA HIS A 136 16.31 -9.31 46.32
C HIS A 136 17.02 -8.85 45.04
N THR A 137 18.09 -9.55 44.65
CA THR A 137 18.92 -9.22 43.48
C THR A 137 19.16 -10.42 42.58
N LEU A 138 19.52 -10.16 41.33
CA LEU A 138 20.03 -11.16 40.39
C LEU A 138 21.54 -11.34 40.54
N THR A 139 22.01 -12.58 40.42
CA THR A 139 23.43 -12.97 40.48
C THR A 139 23.72 -14.10 39.48
N PHE A 140 24.99 -14.25 39.08
CA PHE A 140 25.46 -15.37 38.26
C PHE A 140 25.99 -16.55 39.12
N GLU A 141 26.04 -16.39 40.45
CA GLU A 141 26.59 -17.40 41.36
C GLU A 141 25.50 -18.29 41.97
N ALA A 142 25.66 -19.60 41.82
CA ALA A 142 24.78 -20.59 42.43
C ALA A 142 25.10 -20.80 43.91
N SER A 143 24.07 -20.85 44.76
CA SER A 143 24.18 -21.17 46.18
C SER A 143 22.91 -21.87 46.69
N LYS A 144 22.92 -22.34 47.95
CA LYS A 144 21.74 -22.97 48.59
C LYS A 144 20.53 -22.04 48.74
N ARG A 145 20.71 -20.72 48.62
CA ARG A 145 19.66 -19.71 48.82
C ARG A 145 19.18 -19.06 47.53
N THR A 146 19.80 -19.37 46.40
CA THR A 146 19.48 -18.78 45.11
C THR A 146 18.64 -19.74 44.28
N GLN A 147 17.69 -19.20 43.52
CA GLN A 147 16.86 -19.98 42.59
C GLN A 147 17.19 -19.57 41.15
N GLN A 148 17.38 -20.55 40.27
CA GLN A 148 17.66 -20.26 38.86
C GLN A 148 16.44 -19.60 38.20
N VAL A 149 16.69 -18.56 37.42
CA VAL A 149 15.69 -17.83 36.64
C VAL A 149 16.12 -17.77 35.18
N ASN A 150 15.16 -17.85 34.27
CA ASN A 150 15.38 -17.73 32.84
C ASN A 150 14.75 -16.43 32.34
N LEU A 151 15.49 -15.71 31.50
CA LEU A 151 15.01 -14.54 30.79
C LEU A 151 14.04 -14.96 29.68
N ASN A 152 12.89 -14.31 29.63
CA ASN A 152 11.98 -14.40 28.50
C ASN A 152 12.41 -13.40 27.42
N GLY A 153 11.95 -13.61 26.17
CA GLY A 153 12.21 -12.70 25.07
C GLY A 153 13.59 -12.87 24.41
N LEU A 154 14.37 -13.89 24.79
CA LEU A 154 15.62 -14.22 24.10
C LEU A 154 15.37 -15.26 23.01
N TYR A 155 15.92 -15.01 21.83
CA TYR A 155 15.79 -15.89 20.67
C TYR A 155 17.14 -16.31 20.12
N ARG A 156 17.19 -17.53 19.59
CA ARG A 156 18.26 -18.00 18.70
C ARG A 156 17.74 -18.03 17.27
N VAL A 157 18.58 -17.61 16.34
CA VAL A 157 18.28 -17.55 14.91
C VAL A 157 19.16 -18.54 14.18
N LEU A 158 18.52 -19.46 13.47
CA LEU A 158 19.18 -20.49 12.67
C LEU A 158 18.94 -20.19 11.19
N ILE A 159 20.00 -20.13 10.41
CA ILE A 159 19.96 -19.74 8.99
C ILE A 159 20.34 -20.93 8.12
N GLU A 160 19.49 -21.24 7.14
CA GLU A 160 19.86 -22.01 5.96
C GLU A 160 20.28 -21.02 4.87
N LYS A 161 21.52 -21.10 4.43
CA LYS A 161 22.08 -20.19 3.42
C LYS A 161 21.93 -20.76 2.01
N ASP A 162 21.94 -19.89 1.01
CA ASP A 162 22.06 -20.31 -0.39
C ASP A 162 23.43 -20.97 -0.68
N LYS A 163 23.44 -21.87 -1.66
CA LYS A 163 24.65 -22.63 -2.06
C LYS A 163 25.80 -21.73 -2.52
N ASN A 164 25.48 -20.57 -3.10
CA ASN A 164 26.45 -19.61 -3.64
C ASN A 164 27.06 -18.67 -2.58
N VAL A 165 26.59 -18.71 -1.32
CA VAL A 165 27.15 -17.88 -0.25
C VAL A 165 28.47 -18.47 0.24
N SER A 166 29.57 -17.75 -0.03
CA SER A 166 30.91 -18.08 0.45
C SER A 166 31.35 -17.28 1.69
N ASP A 167 30.83 -16.06 1.86
CA ASP A 167 31.17 -15.17 2.98
C ASP A 167 30.08 -15.21 4.06
N GLU A 168 30.19 -16.23 4.92
CA GLU A 168 29.27 -16.46 6.04
C GLU A 168 29.30 -15.35 7.09
N ALA A 169 30.48 -14.75 7.33
CA ALA A 169 30.62 -13.68 8.31
C ALA A 169 29.84 -12.43 7.89
N SER A 170 29.94 -12.05 6.61
CA SER A 170 29.17 -10.93 6.05
C SER A 170 27.66 -11.19 6.10
N LEU A 171 27.22 -12.43 5.81
CA LEU A 171 25.79 -12.78 5.90
C LEU A 171 25.27 -12.66 7.34
N ILE A 172 26.01 -13.16 8.33
CA ILE A 172 25.63 -13.07 9.75
C ILE A 172 25.50 -11.60 10.19
N GLU A 173 26.43 -10.74 9.78
CA GLU A 173 26.37 -9.31 10.13
C GLU A 173 25.19 -8.60 9.47
N LYS A 174 24.86 -8.93 8.21
CA LYS A 174 23.63 -8.44 7.55
C LYS A 174 22.37 -8.87 8.31
N VAL A 175 22.31 -10.15 8.71
CA VAL A 175 21.18 -10.70 9.48
C VAL A 175 21.04 -9.98 10.82
N LYS A 176 22.12 -9.85 11.61
CA LYS A 176 22.10 -9.12 12.88
C LYS A 176 21.66 -7.68 12.71
N SER A 177 22.19 -6.98 11.70
CA SER A 177 21.80 -5.59 11.43
C SER A 177 20.32 -5.47 11.12
N LYS A 178 19.77 -6.37 10.29
CA LYS A 178 18.32 -6.39 9.98
C LYS A 178 17.48 -6.70 11.21
N LEU A 179 17.90 -7.66 12.04
CA LEU A 179 17.21 -8.00 13.29
C LEU A 179 17.21 -6.83 14.28
N ASN A 180 18.35 -6.16 14.51
CA ASN A 180 18.44 -5.01 15.42
C ASN A 180 17.57 -3.83 14.95
N GLN A 181 17.45 -3.63 13.64
CA GLN A 181 16.58 -2.62 13.05
C GLN A 181 15.09 -2.89 13.28
N HIS A 182 14.69 -4.11 13.63
CA HIS A 182 13.29 -4.55 13.74
C HIS A 182 12.97 -5.23 15.09
N ARG A 183 13.88 -5.18 16.05
CA ARG A 183 13.76 -5.84 17.36
C ARG A 183 12.61 -5.24 18.17
N ASN A 184 11.85 -6.10 18.85
CA ASN A 184 10.75 -5.66 19.70
C ASN A 184 11.22 -5.24 21.11
N LEU A 185 10.35 -4.51 21.81
CA LEU A 185 10.53 -4.14 23.20
C LEU A 185 10.63 -5.40 24.07
N CYS A 186 11.61 -5.40 24.99
CA CYS A 186 11.87 -6.52 25.89
C CYS A 186 12.25 -7.84 25.20
N GLU A 187 12.62 -7.81 23.92
CA GLU A 187 13.10 -8.98 23.18
C GLU A 187 14.52 -8.73 22.64
N ASP A 188 15.30 -9.82 22.48
CA ASP A 188 16.64 -9.79 21.91
C ASP A 188 17.05 -11.11 21.24
N PHE A 189 18.00 -11.04 20.31
CA PHE A 189 18.53 -12.16 19.55
C PHE A 189 19.92 -12.55 20.09
N ALA A 190 19.97 -13.55 20.96
CA ALA A 190 21.20 -13.93 21.65
C ALA A 190 22.22 -14.61 20.73
N SER A 191 21.78 -15.36 19.71
CA SER A 191 22.67 -15.96 18.71
C SER A 191 22.07 -15.97 17.31
N VAL A 192 22.95 -15.85 16.32
CA VAL A 192 22.66 -15.99 14.89
C VAL A 192 23.68 -16.96 14.33
N GLU A 193 23.21 -18.11 13.85
CA GLU A 193 24.04 -19.24 13.44
C GLU A 193 23.62 -19.71 12.06
N ILE A 194 24.61 -19.89 11.17
CA ILE A 194 24.41 -20.60 9.91
C ILE A 194 24.49 -22.09 10.20
N LEU A 195 23.44 -22.82 9.82
CA LEU A 195 23.39 -24.26 10.02
C LEU A 195 24.37 -24.94 9.06
N PRO A 196 25.21 -25.88 9.54
CA PRO A 196 26.08 -26.64 8.65
C PRO A 196 25.26 -27.51 7.68
N ILE A 197 25.87 -27.85 6.55
CA ILE A 197 25.25 -28.67 5.52
C ILE A 197 25.36 -30.16 5.89
N GLU A 198 24.27 -30.88 5.66
CA GLU A 198 24.20 -32.34 5.61
C GLU A 198 24.06 -32.75 4.14
N GLU A 199 25.11 -33.34 3.57
CA GLU A 199 25.13 -33.69 2.15
C GLU A 199 24.41 -35.02 1.92
N ILE A 200 23.32 -34.97 1.16
CA ILE A 200 22.48 -36.12 0.83
C ILE A 200 22.93 -36.71 -0.50
N THR A 201 23.21 -38.01 -0.51
CA THR A 201 23.53 -38.79 -1.72
C THR A 201 22.41 -39.76 -2.03
N ILE A 202 21.95 -39.77 -3.28
CA ILE A 202 20.95 -40.73 -3.77
C ILE A 202 21.62 -41.63 -4.80
N LYS A 203 21.46 -42.94 -4.64
CA LYS A 203 21.84 -43.94 -5.65
C LYS A 203 20.59 -44.59 -6.19
N ALA A 204 20.49 -44.72 -7.51
CA ALA A 204 19.31 -45.31 -8.13
C ALA A 204 19.60 -45.97 -9.48
N ASP A 205 18.91 -47.07 -9.76
CA ASP A 205 18.82 -47.66 -11.09
C ASP A 205 17.45 -47.34 -11.70
N ILE A 206 17.42 -46.67 -12.86
CA ILE A 206 16.20 -46.14 -13.45
C ILE A 206 16.01 -46.70 -14.86
N GLU A 207 14.84 -47.26 -15.15
CA GLU A 207 14.46 -47.69 -16.50
C GLU A 207 13.67 -46.59 -17.19
N ILE A 208 14.00 -46.32 -18.45
CA ILE A 208 13.41 -45.24 -19.24
C ILE A 208 12.74 -45.76 -20.52
N GLU A 209 11.79 -44.98 -21.02
CA GLU A 209 11.10 -45.25 -22.28
C GLU A 209 11.98 -44.96 -23.51
N GLU A 210 11.55 -45.48 -24.67
CA GLU A 210 12.21 -45.17 -25.94
C GLU A 210 11.89 -43.74 -26.38
N GLY A 211 12.84 -43.08 -27.06
CA GLY A 211 12.65 -41.72 -27.59
C GLY A 211 13.06 -40.57 -26.66
N PHE A 212 13.30 -40.81 -25.37
CA PHE A 212 13.72 -39.76 -24.42
C PHE A 212 15.26 -39.62 -24.32
N ASP A 213 15.71 -38.37 -24.11
CA ASP A 213 17.11 -38.03 -23.85
C ASP A 213 17.45 -38.19 -22.36
N VAL A 214 18.43 -39.06 -22.08
CA VAL A 214 18.89 -39.39 -20.73
C VAL A 214 19.48 -38.16 -20.02
N ASN A 215 20.11 -37.25 -20.76
CA ASN A 215 20.73 -36.06 -20.19
C ASN A 215 19.69 -35.04 -19.70
N GLU A 216 18.59 -34.92 -20.44
CA GLU A 216 17.45 -34.08 -20.05
C GLU A 216 16.72 -34.69 -18.85
N LEU A 217 16.47 -36.01 -18.88
CA LEU A 217 15.86 -36.72 -17.75
C LEU A 217 16.69 -36.59 -16.47
N MET A 218 18.02 -36.70 -16.56
CA MET A 218 18.91 -36.51 -15.41
C MET A 218 18.80 -35.09 -14.82
N ALA A 219 18.70 -34.06 -15.67
CA ALA A 219 18.52 -32.68 -15.22
C ALA A 219 17.17 -32.49 -14.51
N GLN A 220 16.09 -33.07 -15.04
CA GLN A 220 14.76 -33.02 -14.44
C GLN A 220 14.72 -33.78 -13.10
N ILE A 221 15.34 -34.96 -13.03
CA ILE A 221 15.48 -35.75 -11.79
C ILE A 221 16.25 -34.95 -10.75
N TYR A 222 17.42 -34.40 -11.10
CA TYR A 222 18.21 -33.61 -10.17
C TYR A 222 17.42 -32.42 -9.62
N LEU A 223 16.76 -31.66 -10.48
CA LEU A 223 15.98 -30.48 -10.08
C LEU A 223 14.80 -30.86 -9.17
N GLY A 224 14.07 -31.94 -9.49
CA GLY A 224 12.97 -32.43 -8.67
C GLY A 224 13.42 -32.89 -7.28
N LEU A 225 14.53 -33.63 -7.22
CA LEU A 225 15.10 -34.11 -5.95
C LEU A 225 15.68 -32.96 -5.11
N ASP A 226 16.41 -32.03 -5.73
CA ASP A 226 16.99 -30.87 -5.03
C ASP A 226 15.89 -30.00 -4.43
N ASN A 227 14.83 -29.70 -5.20
CA ASN A 227 13.67 -28.94 -4.73
C ASN A 227 12.89 -29.68 -3.64
N PHE A 228 12.86 -31.02 -3.64
CA PHE A 228 12.22 -31.76 -2.57
C PHE A 228 13.05 -31.75 -1.29
N ILE A 229 14.37 -31.93 -1.39
CA ILE A 229 15.26 -32.04 -0.22
C ILE A 229 15.45 -30.66 0.44
N SER A 230 15.70 -29.64 -0.37
CA SER A 230 15.93 -28.26 0.05
C SER A 230 15.08 -27.35 -0.83
N PRO A 231 13.76 -27.25 -0.54
CA PRO A 231 12.83 -26.42 -1.32
C PRO A 231 13.21 -24.93 -1.25
N HIS A 232 12.61 -24.10 -2.12
CA HIS A 232 12.71 -22.65 -2.07
C HIS A 232 11.32 -22.06 -1.85
N LEU A 233 11.25 -20.95 -1.12
CA LEU A 233 10.01 -20.17 -1.02
C LEU A 233 9.82 -19.32 -2.27
N GLU A 234 8.58 -19.23 -2.72
CA GLU A 234 8.22 -18.37 -3.84
C GLU A 234 7.84 -16.99 -3.32
N PHE A 235 8.22 -15.97 -4.08
CA PHE A 235 7.75 -14.61 -3.86
C PHE A 235 6.68 -14.30 -4.89
N PHE A 236 5.60 -13.67 -4.45
CA PHE A 236 4.51 -13.23 -5.30
C PHE A 236 4.52 -11.71 -5.49
N THR A 237 3.95 -11.27 -6.59
CA THR A 237 3.57 -9.87 -6.80
C THR A 237 2.21 -9.57 -6.21
N VAL A 238 1.92 -8.28 -5.96
CA VAL A 238 0.58 -7.83 -5.56
C VAL A 238 -0.48 -8.32 -6.54
N LYS A 239 -0.18 -8.23 -7.85
CA LYS A 239 -1.11 -8.65 -8.91
C LYS A 239 -1.42 -10.14 -8.84
N GLU A 240 -0.41 -10.99 -8.67
CA GLU A 240 -0.62 -12.45 -8.59
C GLU A 240 -1.49 -12.82 -7.38
N LEU A 241 -1.26 -12.19 -6.22
CA LEU A 241 -2.08 -12.46 -5.03
C LEU A 241 -3.53 -11.96 -5.19
N LEU A 242 -3.72 -10.79 -5.83
CA LEU A 242 -5.06 -10.30 -6.16
C LEU A 242 -5.77 -11.21 -7.18
N ASP A 243 -5.07 -11.69 -8.21
CA ASP A 243 -5.59 -12.63 -9.20
C ASP A 243 -5.94 -14.00 -8.57
N GLN A 244 -5.27 -14.37 -7.47
CA GLN A 244 -5.62 -15.52 -6.62
C GLN A 244 -6.80 -15.26 -5.67
N GLY A 245 -7.35 -14.04 -5.64
CA GLY A 245 -8.49 -13.66 -4.82
C GLY A 245 -8.16 -13.29 -3.37
N LYS A 246 -6.88 -13.06 -3.04
CA LYS A 246 -6.48 -12.55 -1.71
C LYS A 246 -6.87 -11.07 -1.61
N THR A 247 -7.34 -10.64 -0.43
CA THR A 247 -7.70 -9.23 -0.20
C THR A 247 -6.46 -8.40 0.11
N PRO A 248 -6.47 -7.08 -0.13
CA PRO A 248 -5.36 -6.20 0.23
C PRO A 248 -4.93 -6.34 1.70
N GLU A 249 -5.88 -6.45 2.63
CA GLU A 249 -5.60 -6.61 4.06
C GLU A 249 -4.76 -7.87 4.32
N ALA A 250 -5.07 -8.98 3.66
CA ALA A 250 -4.32 -10.23 3.80
C ALA A 250 -2.95 -10.17 3.10
N ILE A 251 -2.84 -9.43 1.99
CA ILE A 251 -1.58 -9.29 1.23
C ILE A 251 -0.56 -8.46 2.01
N PHE A 252 -1.00 -7.36 2.62
CA PHE A 252 -0.14 -6.42 3.33
C PHE A 252 -0.06 -6.69 4.85
N ASP A 253 -0.66 -7.79 5.34
CA ASP A 253 -0.52 -8.21 6.74
C ASP A 253 0.91 -8.70 7.02
N GLY A 254 1.59 -7.99 7.93
CA GLY A 254 2.96 -8.27 8.34
C GLY A 254 3.98 -7.30 7.74
N VAL A 255 5.18 -7.81 7.47
CA VAL A 255 6.37 -6.99 7.20
C VAL A 255 6.44 -6.56 5.72
N PRO A 256 6.79 -5.30 5.41
CA PRO A 256 7.01 -4.87 4.03
C PRO A 256 8.35 -5.44 3.50
N LEU A 257 8.29 -6.52 2.72
CA LEU A 257 9.47 -7.20 2.15
C LEU A 257 9.96 -6.56 0.84
N GLU A 258 11.25 -6.64 0.55
CA GLU A 258 11.88 -6.05 -0.63
C GLU A 258 11.73 -6.87 -1.91
N HIS A 259 11.61 -8.19 -1.82
CA HIS A 259 11.60 -9.08 -2.98
C HIS A 259 10.20 -9.56 -3.39
N GLY A 260 9.14 -9.01 -2.80
CA GLY A 260 7.75 -9.33 -3.13
C GLY A 260 6.95 -9.66 -1.87
N PHE A 261 6.08 -10.66 -1.96
CA PHE A 261 5.23 -11.11 -0.86
C PHE A 261 5.38 -12.61 -0.66
N ILE A 262 5.44 -13.04 0.60
CA ILE A 262 5.44 -14.46 0.98
C ILE A 262 4.08 -14.75 1.61
N ASP A 263 3.33 -15.67 1.01
CA ASP A 263 2.04 -16.11 1.54
C ASP A 263 2.23 -16.92 2.84
N ASN A 264 1.36 -16.67 3.83
CA ASN A 264 1.45 -17.34 5.13
C ASN A 264 1.18 -18.84 5.04
N GLU A 265 0.24 -19.28 4.19
CA GLU A 265 -0.09 -20.70 4.03
C GLU A 265 1.10 -21.45 3.40
N GLN A 266 1.77 -20.82 2.43
CA GLN A 266 3.02 -21.36 1.89
C GLN A 266 4.09 -21.46 2.97
N LEU A 267 4.32 -20.39 3.75
CA LEU A 267 5.35 -20.35 4.78
C LEU A 267 5.13 -21.43 5.86
N ASP A 268 3.88 -21.64 6.27
CA ASP A 268 3.47 -22.63 7.27
C ASP A 268 3.63 -24.06 6.75
N SER A 269 3.45 -24.30 5.44
CA SER A 269 3.74 -25.59 4.82
C SER A 269 5.25 -25.89 4.74
N PHE A 270 6.08 -24.85 4.84
CA PHE A 270 7.53 -24.93 4.67
C PHE A 270 8.23 -25.28 5.97
N ILE A 271 7.95 -26.47 6.51
CA ILE A 271 8.54 -26.96 7.75
C ILE A 271 9.81 -27.77 7.44
N LYS A 272 10.80 -27.66 8.32
CA LYS A 272 12.01 -28.49 8.24
C LYS A 272 11.61 -29.97 8.38
N LYS A 273 12.05 -30.80 7.43
CA LYS A 273 11.80 -32.25 7.47
C LYS A 273 12.69 -32.92 8.50
N ASP A 274 12.13 -33.87 9.25
CA ASP A 274 12.87 -34.71 10.21
C ASP A 274 13.44 -35.98 9.55
N GLN A 275 12.91 -36.37 8.39
CA GLN A 275 13.33 -37.56 7.65
C GLN A 275 13.02 -37.44 6.15
N LEU A 276 13.77 -38.15 5.32
CA LEU A 276 13.54 -38.30 3.87
C LEU A 276 13.15 -39.74 3.56
N HIS A 277 11.98 -39.95 2.96
CA HIS A 277 11.51 -41.28 2.56
C HIS A 277 11.87 -41.57 1.10
N THR A 278 12.38 -42.77 0.82
CA THR A 278 12.65 -43.22 -0.56
C THR A 278 11.38 -43.26 -1.41
N SER A 279 10.22 -43.56 -0.81
CA SER A 279 8.92 -43.55 -1.51
C SER A 279 8.59 -42.20 -2.13
N ASP A 280 8.92 -41.10 -1.45
CA ASP A 280 8.66 -39.75 -1.96
C ASP A 280 9.59 -39.43 -3.14
N LEU A 281 10.86 -39.83 -3.04
CA LEU A 281 11.83 -39.68 -4.13
C LEU A 281 11.45 -40.51 -5.35
N ILE A 282 11.00 -41.76 -5.14
CA ILE A 282 10.50 -42.63 -6.22
C ILE A 282 9.34 -41.94 -6.93
N ARG A 283 8.39 -41.38 -6.19
CA ARG A 283 7.24 -40.69 -6.76
C ARG A 283 7.69 -39.49 -7.62
N ILE A 284 8.58 -38.66 -7.10
CA ILE A 284 9.14 -37.51 -7.85
C ILE A 284 9.80 -37.98 -9.15
N ILE A 285 10.57 -39.07 -9.11
CA ILE A 285 11.24 -39.61 -10.28
C ILE A 285 10.24 -40.20 -11.28
N LEU A 286 9.22 -40.92 -10.82
CA LEU A 286 8.20 -41.55 -11.68
C LEU A 286 7.24 -40.53 -12.32
N ASP A 287 7.01 -39.38 -11.68
CA ASP A 287 6.17 -38.31 -12.23
C ASP A 287 6.82 -37.62 -13.45
N ILE A 288 8.10 -37.88 -13.73
CA ILE A 288 8.84 -37.35 -14.88
C ILE A 288 8.49 -38.14 -16.16
N PRO A 289 7.96 -37.48 -17.21
CA PRO A 289 7.67 -38.13 -18.48
C PRO A 289 8.91 -38.81 -19.08
N GLY A 290 8.76 -40.07 -19.48
CA GLY A 290 9.84 -40.88 -20.05
C GLY A 290 10.56 -41.78 -19.05
N ILE A 291 10.25 -41.69 -17.75
CA ILE A 291 10.65 -42.69 -16.77
C ILE A 291 9.63 -43.83 -16.74
N LYS A 292 10.10 -45.07 -16.92
CA LYS A 292 9.25 -46.26 -16.93
C LYS A 292 9.15 -46.91 -15.55
N THR A 293 10.28 -47.04 -14.84
CA THR A 293 10.31 -47.55 -13.46
C THR A 293 11.60 -47.17 -12.74
N VAL A 294 11.56 -47.10 -11.41
CA VAL A 294 12.75 -47.10 -10.55
C VAL A 294 12.99 -48.53 -10.08
N ARG A 295 14.15 -49.12 -10.41
CA ARG A 295 14.50 -50.52 -10.10
C ARG A 295 15.04 -50.67 -8.68
N SER A 296 15.86 -49.70 -8.26
CA SER A 296 16.48 -49.63 -6.94
C SER A 296 16.68 -48.15 -6.58
N ILE A 297 16.59 -47.82 -5.30
CA ILE A 297 16.94 -46.50 -4.79
C ILE A 297 17.41 -46.63 -3.34
N THR A 298 18.47 -45.89 -2.99
CA THR A 298 18.96 -45.78 -1.61
C THR A 298 19.38 -44.35 -1.34
N ILE A 299 19.23 -43.89 -0.10
CA ILE A 299 19.62 -42.55 0.35
C ILE A 299 20.69 -42.69 1.43
N SER A 300 21.73 -41.87 1.38
CA SER A 300 22.73 -41.77 2.45
C SER A 300 23.08 -40.30 2.73
N SER A 301 23.69 -40.04 3.87
CA SER A 301 24.16 -38.70 4.30
C SER A 301 25.66 -38.74 4.58
N ASP A 302 26.39 -37.64 4.46
CA ASP A 302 27.79 -37.55 4.90
C ASP A 302 27.97 -37.70 6.43
N LYS A 303 26.87 -37.62 7.19
CA LYS A 303 26.82 -37.83 8.64
C LYS A 303 26.47 -39.25 9.05
N SER A 304 25.96 -40.06 8.12
CA SER A 304 25.64 -41.48 8.35
C SER A 304 26.49 -42.37 7.46
N SER A 305 27.11 -43.41 8.02
CA SER A 305 27.95 -44.34 7.26
C SER A 305 27.15 -45.34 6.42
N GLU A 306 25.85 -45.50 6.65
CA GLU A 306 25.02 -46.52 6.04
C GLU A 306 24.07 -45.94 4.98
N SER A 307 23.79 -46.73 3.93
CA SER A 307 22.80 -46.40 2.91
C SER A 307 21.45 -46.97 3.32
N GLU A 308 20.44 -46.12 3.37
CA GLU A 308 19.08 -46.45 3.82
C GLU A 308 18.17 -46.75 2.63
N GLU A 309 17.38 -47.84 2.73
CA GLU A 309 16.44 -48.28 1.68
C GLU A 309 15.03 -47.67 1.84
N TRP A 310 14.67 -47.21 3.05
CA TRP A 310 13.31 -46.74 3.35
C TRP A 310 13.25 -45.28 3.77
N ALA A 311 14.02 -44.90 4.79
CA ALA A 311 13.98 -43.57 5.36
C ALA A 311 15.33 -43.17 5.93
N LEU A 312 15.80 -41.97 5.58
CA LEU A 312 16.98 -41.35 6.19
C LEU A 312 16.51 -40.34 7.23
N ALA A 313 16.89 -40.52 8.50
CA ALA A 313 16.68 -39.51 9.54
C ALA A 313 17.63 -38.32 9.31
N LEU A 314 17.12 -37.11 9.46
CA LEU A 314 17.87 -35.86 9.28
C LEU A 314 18.28 -35.27 10.63
N GLU A 315 19.46 -34.66 10.67
CA GLU A 315 19.95 -34.06 11.91
C GLU A 315 19.24 -32.72 12.21
N PRO A 316 18.68 -32.53 13.42
CA PRO A 316 17.86 -31.34 13.74
C PRO A 316 18.58 -30.00 13.60
N ASN A 317 19.91 -29.97 13.65
CA ASN A 317 20.74 -28.75 13.54
C ASN A 317 21.59 -28.70 12.26
N LEU A 318 21.29 -29.51 11.24
CA LEU A 318 21.92 -29.43 9.91
C LEU A 318 20.92 -29.08 8.83
N THR A 319 21.38 -28.62 7.67
CA THR A 319 20.52 -28.34 6.50
C THR A 319 20.77 -29.36 5.41
N PRO A 320 19.78 -30.19 5.04
CA PRO A 320 19.99 -31.21 4.04
C PRO A 320 20.16 -30.56 2.67
N GLN A 321 21.20 -30.95 1.94
CA GLN A 321 21.40 -30.51 0.57
C GLN A 321 21.72 -31.70 -0.31
N LEU A 322 21.08 -31.79 -1.47
CA LEU A 322 21.43 -32.82 -2.44
C LEU A 322 22.86 -32.57 -2.93
N LYS A 323 23.66 -33.63 -2.92
CA LYS A 323 24.99 -33.65 -3.54
C LYS A 323 24.90 -33.14 -4.97
N ASP A 324 25.92 -32.41 -5.40
CA ASP A 324 25.96 -31.83 -6.74
C ASP A 324 25.68 -32.83 -7.86
N ILE A 325 25.29 -32.31 -9.03
CA ILE A 325 24.97 -33.15 -10.17
C ILE A 325 26.18 -34.01 -10.60
N ASP A 326 27.40 -33.55 -10.37
CA ASP A 326 28.63 -34.31 -10.63
C ASP A 326 28.68 -35.60 -9.80
N GLY A 327 28.42 -35.48 -8.50
CA GLY A 327 28.31 -36.62 -7.60
C GLY A 327 27.10 -37.50 -7.89
N LEU A 328 25.96 -36.92 -8.28
CA LEU A 328 24.73 -37.68 -8.50
C LEU A 328 24.77 -38.52 -9.79
N THR A 329 25.39 -37.99 -10.84
CA THR A 329 25.52 -38.69 -12.12
C THR A 329 26.39 -39.95 -12.07
N SER A 330 27.26 -40.05 -11.06
CA SER A 330 28.02 -41.27 -10.77
C SER A 330 27.22 -42.30 -9.98
N ASN A 331 26.09 -41.91 -9.40
CA ASN A 331 25.26 -42.71 -8.50
C ASN A 331 23.92 -43.13 -9.12
N ILE A 332 23.51 -42.51 -10.23
CA ILE A 332 22.28 -42.83 -10.96
C ILE A 332 22.62 -43.48 -12.30
N THR A 333 22.13 -44.70 -12.51
CA THR A 333 22.32 -45.44 -13.76
C THR A 333 21.00 -45.61 -14.50
N PHE A 334 20.98 -45.24 -15.77
CA PHE A 334 19.79 -45.37 -16.63
C PHE A 334 19.85 -46.63 -17.50
N TYR A 335 18.71 -47.27 -17.72
CA TYR A 335 18.59 -48.48 -18.54
C TYR A 335 17.49 -48.37 -19.60
N LYS A 336 17.77 -48.87 -20.80
CA LYS A 336 16.77 -49.19 -21.83
C LYS A 336 16.73 -50.71 -22.00
N GLY A 337 15.74 -51.35 -21.37
CA GLY A 337 15.73 -52.80 -21.20
C GLY A 337 16.95 -53.27 -20.39
N GLN A 338 17.83 -54.07 -20.98
CA GLN A 338 19.04 -54.58 -20.30
C GLN A 338 20.31 -53.73 -20.55
N ILE A 339 20.21 -52.67 -21.36
CA ILE A 339 21.37 -51.87 -21.80
C ILE A 339 21.46 -50.63 -20.93
N SER A 340 22.63 -50.40 -20.31
CA SER A 340 22.92 -49.15 -19.61
C SER A 340 23.12 -48.01 -20.61
N CYS A 341 22.52 -46.85 -20.30
CA CYS A 341 22.65 -45.66 -21.12
C CYS A 341 23.91 -44.88 -20.73
N ASN A 342 24.56 -44.27 -21.71
CA ASN A 342 25.68 -43.36 -21.45
C ASN A 342 25.15 -41.96 -21.14
N LEU A 343 25.48 -41.45 -19.96
CA LEU A 343 25.17 -40.09 -19.56
C LEU A 343 26.34 -39.15 -19.88
N ASN A 344 26.04 -38.03 -20.51
CA ASN A 344 26.96 -36.92 -20.72
C ASN A 344 26.69 -35.80 -19.70
N LEU A 345 27.57 -35.71 -18.70
CA LEU A 345 27.49 -34.72 -17.63
C LEU A 345 27.40 -33.27 -18.11
N ALA A 346 28.18 -32.89 -19.14
CA ALA A 346 28.18 -31.52 -19.65
C ALA A 346 26.82 -31.16 -20.29
N LYS A 347 26.19 -32.11 -21.00
CA LYS A 347 24.84 -31.92 -21.53
C LYS A 347 23.80 -31.84 -20.41
N ALA A 348 23.86 -32.73 -19.42
CA ALA A 348 22.94 -32.72 -18.29
C ALA A 348 22.99 -31.39 -17.52
N LYS A 349 24.19 -30.84 -17.28
CA LYS A 349 24.38 -29.50 -16.69
C LYS A 349 23.74 -28.41 -17.54
N SER A 350 23.96 -28.41 -18.85
CA SER A 350 23.37 -27.42 -19.75
C SER A 350 21.82 -27.48 -19.75
N HIS A 351 21.23 -28.68 -19.70
CA HIS A 351 19.79 -28.83 -19.53
C HIS A 351 19.32 -28.30 -18.16
N LEU A 352 20.04 -28.60 -17.08
CA LEU A 352 19.71 -28.11 -15.74
C LEU A 352 19.72 -26.58 -15.68
N GLU A 353 20.74 -25.93 -16.22
CA GLU A 353 20.84 -24.47 -16.29
C GLU A 353 19.65 -23.86 -17.06
N SER A 354 19.25 -24.49 -18.18
CA SER A 354 18.09 -24.05 -18.95
C SER A 354 16.78 -24.19 -18.17
N LEU A 355 16.60 -25.29 -17.41
CA LEU A 355 15.42 -25.51 -16.57
C LEU A 355 15.35 -24.51 -15.41
N GLN A 356 16.50 -24.25 -14.77
CA GLN A 356 16.59 -23.25 -13.69
C GLN A 356 16.23 -21.86 -14.21
N GLN A 357 16.75 -21.43 -15.36
CA GLN A 357 16.42 -20.13 -15.95
C GLN A 357 14.93 -19.96 -16.30
N GLN A 358 14.25 -21.05 -16.71
CA GLN A 358 12.81 -21.03 -16.97
C GLN A 358 11.98 -20.95 -15.68
N ASN A 359 12.49 -21.53 -14.60
CA ASN A 359 11.81 -21.60 -13.29
C ASN A 359 12.11 -20.42 -12.37
N THR A 360 13.14 -19.61 -12.63
CA THR A 360 13.41 -18.37 -11.89
C THR A 360 12.37 -17.30 -12.24
N LYS A 361 11.12 -17.50 -11.79
CA LYS A 361 10.13 -16.44 -11.65
C LYS A 361 10.43 -15.65 -10.37
N THR A 362 11.65 -15.15 -10.19
CA THR A 362 11.85 -14.16 -9.14
C THR A 362 11.12 -12.90 -9.59
N PRO A 363 10.14 -12.40 -8.82
CA PRO A 363 9.53 -11.11 -9.07
C PRO A 363 10.66 -10.10 -9.31
N SER A 364 10.68 -9.48 -10.50
CA SER A 364 11.71 -8.48 -10.75
C SER A 364 11.58 -7.40 -9.68
N ILE A 365 12.70 -6.91 -9.14
CA ILE A 365 12.76 -5.74 -8.23
C ILE A 365 11.99 -4.54 -8.82
N LYS A 366 11.79 -4.51 -10.16
CA LYS A 366 11.02 -3.50 -10.90
C LYS A 366 9.50 -3.64 -10.84
N GLN A 367 8.94 -4.69 -10.24
CA GLN A 367 7.49 -4.87 -10.15
C GLN A 367 6.90 -3.99 -9.05
N THR A 368 5.67 -3.52 -9.29
CA THR A 368 4.94 -2.65 -8.37
C THR A 368 4.65 -3.39 -7.07
N LYS A 369 5.22 -2.92 -5.95
CA LYS A 369 5.07 -3.51 -4.60
C LYS A 369 3.83 -3.02 -3.87
N ASP A 370 2.98 -2.28 -4.57
CA ASP A 370 1.83 -1.60 -4.00
C ASP A 370 0.65 -1.61 -4.97
N ILE A 371 -0.52 -1.29 -4.44
CA ILE A 371 -1.71 -1.02 -5.24
C ILE A 371 -1.56 0.40 -5.80
N PRO A 372 -1.67 0.61 -7.13
CA PRO A 372 -1.49 1.93 -7.71
C PRO A 372 -2.61 2.88 -7.26
N ILE A 373 -2.22 4.08 -6.80
CA ILE A 373 -3.16 5.17 -6.52
C ILE A 373 -3.75 5.67 -7.85
N PRO A 374 -5.08 5.82 -7.98
CA PRO A 374 -5.70 6.39 -9.17
C PRO A 374 -5.19 7.80 -9.45
N VAL A 375 -4.68 8.03 -10.65
CA VAL A 375 -4.25 9.37 -11.10
C VAL A 375 -5.45 10.07 -11.74
N GLY A 376 -5.85 11.21 -11.17
CA GLY A 376 -6.89 12.07 -11.73
C GLY A 376 -6.36 13.11 -12.71
N GLN A 377 -7.29 13.72 -13.43
CA GLN A 377 -7.03 14.86 -14.31
C GLN A 377 -7.33 16.15 -13.56
N TYR A 378 -6.37 17.08 -13.54
CA TYR A 378 -6.60 18.41 -12.98
C TYR A 378 -7.70 19.13 -13.75
N ARG A 379 -8.58 19.81 -12.99
CA ARG A 379 -9.65 20.64 -13.50
C ARG A 379 -9.61 21.99 -12.80
N GLU A 380 -9.82 23.06 -13.54
CA GLU A 380 -9.87 24.42 -13.01
C GLU A 380 -11.28 24.68 -12.43
N LEU A 381 -11.54 24.12 -11.24
CA LEU A 381 -12.88 24.09 -10.66
C LEU A 381 -13.36 25.46 -10.19
N SER A 382 -12.44 26.37 -9.88
CA SER A 382 -12.70 27.72 -9.41
C SER A 382 -13.05 28.70 -10.54
N ASP A 383 -12.83 28.37 -11.81
CA ASP A 383 -13.12 29.28 -12.92
C ASP A 383 -14.61 29.66 -12.98
N TYR A 384 -14.92 30.93 -12.74
CA TYR A 384 -16.29 31.43 -12.61
C TYR A 384 -16.54 32.60 -13.55
N GLU A 385 -17.52 32.42 -14.43
CA GLU A 385 -18.06 33.51 -15.26
C GLU A 385 -19.32 34.10 -14.62
N SER A 386 -19.41 35.43 -14.63
CA SER A 386 -20.55 36.14 -14.03
C SER A 386 -21.85 35.79 -14.73
N ILE A 387 -22.91 35.57 -13.96
CA ILE A 387 -24.27 35.39 -14.52
C ILE A 387 -24.73 36.62 -15.31
N GLN A 388 -24.12 37.79 -15.08
CA GLN A 388 -24.42 39.03 -15.81
C GLN A 388 -24.15 38.92 -17.31
N ASN A 389 -23.20 38.05 -17.71
CA ASN A 389 -22.84 37.83 -19.11
C ASN A 389 -23.88 37.00 -19.87
N ASP A 390 -24.64 36.16 -19.16
CA ASP A 390 -25.67 35.30 -19.75
C ASP A 390 -27.01 36.03 -19.97
N PHE A 391 -27.15 37.27 -19.50
CA PHE A 391 -28.34 38.07 -19.75
C PHE A 391 -28.43 38.53 -21.21
N PRO A 392 -29.65 38.65 -21.77
CA PRO A 392 -29.84 39.28 -23.06
C PRO A 392 -29.21 40.68 -23.13
N ALA A 393 -28.54 40.99 -24.26
CA ALA A 393 -27.81 42.25 -24.44
C ALA A 393 -28.66 43.52 -24.19
N THR A 394 -29.99 43.43 -24.28
CA THR A 394 -30.92 44.53 -23.97
C THR A 394 -30.83 45.03 -22.52
N TYR A 395 -30.40 44.17 -21.60
CA TYR A 395 -30.17 44.55 -20.19
C TYR A 395 -28.95 45.47 -20.05
N GLY A 396 -27.93 45.30 -20.90
CA GLY A 396 -26.75 46.15 -20.95
C GLY A 396 -25.84 46.02 -19.72
N ILE A 397 -25.80 44.84 -19.11
CA ILE A 397 -25.07 44.55 -17.86
C ILE A 397 -23.89 43.59 -18.00
N GLY A 398 -23.84 42.78 -19.06
CA GLY A 398 -22.69 41.91 -19.37
C GLY A 398 -21.53 42.69 -20.00
N GLU A 399 -20.49 41.97 -20.43
CA GLU A 399 -19.23 42.57 -20.94
C GLU A 399 -19.40 43.65 -22.02
N ILE A 400 -20.32 43.46 -22.96
CA ILE A 400 -20.59 44.43 -24.05
C ILE A 400 -21.12 45.76 -23.48
N GLY A 401 -21.87 45.69 -22.37
CA GLY A 401 -22.44 46.85 -21.69
C GLY A 401 -23.42 47.67 -22.52
N LEU A 402 -23.58 48.94 -22.12
CA LEU A 402 -24.41 49.93 -22.82
C LEU A 402 -23.56 50.80 -23.75
N PRO A 403 -24.11 51.27 -24.90
CA PRO A 403 -23.39 52.19 -25.77
C PRO A 403 -23.06 53.50 -25.05
N ALA A 404 -21.97 54.15 -25.46
CA ALA A 404 -21.54 55.43 -24.87
C ALA A 404 -22.62 56.52 -24.93
N SER A 405 -23.49 56.48 -25.95
CA SER A 405 -24.63 57.37 -26.17
C SER A 405 -25.82 57.14 -25.22
N ALA A 406 -25.82 56.06 -24.42
CA ALA A 406 -26.88 55.79 -23.46
C ALA A 406 -27.00 56.92 -22.43
N SER A 407 -28.24 57.25 -22.05
CA SER A 407 -28.50 58.32 -21.09
C SER A 407 -27.89 58.03 -19.71
N PRO A 408 -27.53 59.05 -18.91
CA PRO A 408 -27.04 58.85 -17.55
C PRO A 408 -28.00 58.01 -16.69
N LYS A 409 -29.32 58.20 -16.86
CA LYS A 409 -30.33 57.40 -16.17
C LYS A 409 -30.25 55.91 -16.55
N ARG A 410 -30.10 55.58 -17.84
CA ARG A 410 -30.02 54.18 -18.29
C ARG A 410 -28.74 53.51 -17.78
N LYS A 411 -27.61 54.24 -17.80
CA LYS A 411 -26.35 53.78 -17.21
C LYS A 411 -26.49 53.52 -15.70
N ALA A 412 -27.13 54.42 -14.97
CA ALA A 412 -27.39 54.23 -13.54
C ALA A 412 -28.29 53.01 -13.24
N GLN A 413 -29.32 52.77 -14.06
CA GLN A 413 -30.20 51.60 -13.92
C GLN A 413 -29.46 50.28 -14.18
N ALA A 414 -28.59 50.24 -15.21
CA ALA A 414 -27.76 49.06 -15.45
C ALA A 414 -26.85 48.79 -14.26
N LYS A 415 -26.17 49.81 -13.73
CA LYS A 415 -25.33 49.69 -12.53
C LYS A 415 -26.09 49.21 -11.30
N GLN A 416 -27.33 49.67 -11.10
CA GLN A 416 -28.17 49.19 -10.00
C GLN A 416 -28.46 47.69 -10.13
N LEU A 417 -28.72 47.21 -11.34
CA LEU A 417 -28.93 45.78 -11.58
C LEU A 417 -27.64 44.97 -11.43
N GLN A 418 -26.51 45.47 -11.95
CA GLN A 418 -25.20 44.85 -11.75
C GLN A 418 -24.90 44.72 -10.25
N ALA A 419 -25.09 45.79 -9.47
CA ALA A 419 -24.92 45.77 -8.02
C ALA A 419 -25.83 44.75 -7.31
N TYR A 420 -27.07 44.60 -7.77
CA TYR A 420 -27.99 43.58 -7.25
C TYR A 420 -27.51 42.16 -7.56
N LEU A 421 -27.03 41.91 -8.78
CA LEU A 421 -26.57 40.60 -9.24
C LEU A 421 -25.24 40.19 -8.61
N MET A 422 -24.37 41.14 -8.29
CA MET A 422 -23.07 40.89 -7.63
C MET A 422 -23.19 40.13 -6.30
N PHE A 423 -24.31 40.26 -5.58
CA PHE A 423 -24.55 39.44 -4.38
C PHE A 423 -24.60 37.94 -4.73
N PHE A 424 -25.26 37.59 -5.82
CA PHE A 424 -25.35 36.21 -6.30
C PHE A 424 -24.04 35.76 -6.94
N ASP A 425 -23.38 36.64 -7.72
CA ASP A 425 -22.06 36.34 -8.28
C ASP A 425 -21.06 36.01 -7.17
N LYS A 426 -21.05 36.77 -6.05
CA LYS A 426 -20.17 36.47 -4.91
C LYS A 426 -20.42 35.09 -4.33
N LEU A 427 -21.70 34.78 -4.07
CA LEU A 427 -22.07 33.50 -3.49
C LEU A 427 -21.65 32.33 -4.40
N LEU A 428 -21.89 32.46 -5.71
CA LEU A 428 -21.54 31.43 -6.70
C LEU A 428 -20.02 31.29 -6.82
N ALA A 429 -19.30 32.40 -7.03
CA ALA A 429 -17.84 32.39 -7.12
C ALA A 429 -17.19 31.73 -5.89
N ASP A 430 -17.69 32.05 -4.69
CA ASP A 430 -17.20 31.45 -3.46
C ASP A 430 -17.49 29.95 -3.38
N TYR A 431 -18.63 29.48 -3.89
CA TYR A 431 -18.88 28.04 -4.01
C TYR A 431 -17.92 27.33 -4.97
N PHE A 432 -17.61 27.93 -6.12
CA PHE A 432 -16.62 27.37 -7.05
C PHE A 432 -15.20 27.36 -6.43
N ALA A 433 -14.82 28.41 -5.70
CA ALA A 433 -13.56 28.43 -4.95
C ALA A 433 -13.55 27.35 -3.86
N GLN A 434 -14.65 27.21 -3.12
CA GLN A 434 -14.77 26.20 -2.08
C GLN A 434 -14.66 24.77 -2.63
N LEU A 435 -15.18 24.53 -3.83
CA LEU A 435 -15.06 23.26 -4.54
C LEU A 435 -13.62 22.97 -4.94
N ASP A 436 -12.93 23.94 -5.55
CA ASP A 436 -11.53 23.78 -5.97
C ASP A 436 -10.57 23.50 -4.79
N HIS A 437 -10.83 24.15 -3.66
CA HIS A 437 -10.08 24.01 -2.42
C HIS A 437 -10.60 22.90 -1.49
N ALA A 438 -11.57 22.08 -1.92
CA ALA A 438 -12.02 20.95 -1.12
C ALA A 438 -10.87 19.98 -0.82
N LYS A 439 -9.96 19.78 -1.79
CA LYS A 439 -8.73 18.98 -1.62
C LYS A 439 -7.83 19.48 -0.49
N ASP A 440 -7.75 20.79 -0.29
CA ASP A 440 -6.94 21.40 0.78
C ASP A 440 -7.54 21.16 2.17
N LEU A 441 -8.87 21.15 2.26
CA LEU A 441 -9.58 20.90 3.52
C LEU A 441 -9.33 19.49 4.05
N PHE A 442 -9.30 18.50 3.15
CA PHE A 442 -8.98 17.12 3.48
C PHE A 442 -7.47 16.86 3.51
N SER A 443 -6.64 17.87 3.25
CA SER A 443 -5.19 17.72 3.30
C SER A 443 -4.61 17.80 4.70
N PHE A 444 -3.65 16.92 5.00
CA PHE A 444 -2.76 17.06 6.17
C PHE A 444 -1.32 17.40 5.75
N GLN A 445 -1.09 17.74 4.49
CA GLN A 445 0.23 18.20 4.00
C GLN A 445 0.36 19.72 4.07
N THR A 446 -0.75 20.46 4.05
CA THR A 446 -0.77 21.92 4.09
C THR A 446 -1.20 22.45 5.46
N LYS A 447 -0.63 23.60 5.84
CA LYS A 447 -1.01 24.35 7.06
C LYS A 447 -1.90 25.55 6.72
N ASN A 448 -2.85 25.35 5.81
CA ASN A 448 -3.76 26.41 5.40
C ASN A 448 -4.62 26.84 6.60
N LYS A 449 -4.53 28.12 6.97
CA LYS A 449 -5.30 28.72 8.06
C LYS A 449 -6.71 29.16 7.66
N THR A 450 -7.04 29.00 6.39
CA THR A 450 -8.32 29.38 5.78
C THR A 450 -9.09 28.12 5.41
N THR A 451 -10.37 28.07 5.76
CA THR A 451 -11.27 26.94 5.43
C THR A 451 -12.47 27.35 4.58
N TYR A 452 -12.84 28.63 4.59
CA TYR A 452 -13.77 29.22 3.63
C TYR A 452 -13.01 29.97 2.56
N PHE A 453 -13.14 29.51 1.32
CA PHE A 453 -12.43 30.09 0.19
C PHE A 453 -13.37 31.02 -0.58
N SER A 454 -12.80 32.09 -1.10
CA SER A 454 -13.57 33.16 -1.72
C SER A 454 -12.79 33.75 -2.89
N GLN A 455 -13.48 34.20 -3.93
CA GLN A 455 -12.84 34.81 -5.09
C GLN A 455 -12.88 36.33 -5.04
N ASP A 456 -11.88 36.96 -5.68
CA ASP A 456 -11.93 38.38 -5.97
C ASP A 456 -12.94 38.63 -7.11
N LEU A 457 -13.81 39.61 -6.90
CA LEU A 457 -14.84 40.01 -7.84
C LEU A 457 -14.51 41.30 -8.59
N SER A 458 -13.31 41.84 -8.40
CA SER A 458 -12.88 43.08 -9.05
C SER A 458 -12.98 43.04 -10.59
N ASN A 459 -12.91 41.85 -11.17
CA ASN A 459 -13.00 41.62 -12.61
C ASN A 459 -14.45 41.48 -13.13
N LEU A 460 -15.47 41.45 -12.26
CA LEU A 460 -16.86 41.33 -12.71
C LEU A 460 -17.35 42.61 -13.42
N PRO A 461 -18.31 42.50 -14.37
CA PRO A 461 -18.91 43.66 -15.01
C PRO A 461 -19.45 44.69 -14.01
N GLY A 462 -18.95 45.93 -14.10
CA GLY A 462 -19.35 47.04 -13.23
C GLY A 462 -18.76 47.04 -11.82
N ALA A 463 -17.96 46.04 -11.43
CA ALA A 463 -17.43 45.90 -10.07
C ALA A 463 -16.58 47.11 -9.64
N ALA A 464 -15.69 47.59 -10.50
CA ALA A 464 -14.82 48.75 -10.22
C ALA A 464 -15.60 50.04 -9.90
N GLU A 465 -16.86 50.15 -10.31
CA GLU A 465 -17.69 51.33 -10.09
C GLU A 465 -18.70 51.16 -8.94
N VAL A 466 -18.94 49.92 -8.50
CA VAL A 466 -19.93 49.56 -7.48
C VAL A 466 -19.27 49.18 -6.16
N LEU A 467 -18.20 48.39 -6.21
CA LEU A 467 -17.47 47.93 -5.04
C LEU A 467 -16.43 48.97 -4.65
N ASN A 468 -16.36 49.28 -3.36
CA ASN A 468 -15.23 50.00 -2.80
C ASN A 468 -14.19 48.95 -2.38
N PRO A 469 -12.98 48.93 -2.97
CA PRO A 469 -11.99 47.88 -2.72
C PRO A 469 -11.32 48.11 -1.36
N GLU A 470 -12.07 48.02 -0.26
CA GLU A 470 -11.47 47.66 1.01
C GLU A 470 -11.25 46.15 0.99
N SER A 471 -10.11 45.76 0.41
CA SER A 471 -9.57 44.41 0.43
C SER A 471 -9.37 44.00 1.90
N ASN A 472 -10.29 43.22 2.46
CA ASN A 472 -9.95 42.33 3.55
C ASN A 472 -9.02 41.26 2.98
N SER A 473 -7.73 41.58 2.91
CA SER A 473 -6.72 40.57 2.61
C SER A 473 -6.88 39.45 3.64
N PRO A 474 -6.83 38.17 3.22
CA PRO A 474 -6.86 37.07 4.17
C PRO A 474 -5.75 37.29 5.19
N THR A 475 -6.13 37.48 6.45
CA THR A 475 -5.16 37.60 7.53
C THR A 475 -4.51 36.24 7.70
N ASP A 476 -3.17 36.17 7.76
CA ASP A 476 -2.43 34.94 8.09
C ASP A 476 -2.57 34.55 9.58
N LYS A 477 -3.74 34.80 10.15
CA LYS A 477 -4.11 34.53 11.53
C LYS A 477 -5.36 33.67 11.52
N TRP A 478 -5.40 32.74 12.47
CA TRP A 478 -6.60 31.98 12.71
C TRP A 478 -7.74 32.90 13.15
N ASN A 479 -8.92 32.65 12.59
CA ASN A 479 -10.17 33.06 13.23
C ASN A 479 -10.83 31.83 13.86
N GLU A 480 -11.73 32.06 14.82
CA GLU A 480 -12.39 30.97 15.57
C GLU A 480 -13.11 29.97 14.66
N THR A 481 -13.66 30.44 13.53
CA THR A 481 -14.40 29.59 12.60
C THR A 481 -13.48 28.65 11.82
N ASP A 482 -12.42 29.18 11.23
CA ASP A 482 -11.45 28.39 10.47
C ASP A 482 -10.71 27.40 11.36
N LEU A 483 -10.35 27.82 12.56
CA LEU A 483 -9.70 26.97 13.54
C LEU A 483 -10.61 25.78 13.93
N ALA A 484 -11.85 26.05 14.32
CA ALA A 484 -12.80 25.00 14.71
C ALA A 484 -13.11 24.05 13.53
N ARG A 485 -13.21 24.59 12.32
CA ARG A 485 -13.48 23.80 11.11
C ARG A 485 -12.28 22.95 10.68
N ARG A 486 -11.06 23.49 10.74
CA ARG A 486 -9.83 22.74 10.47
C ARG A 486 -9.67 21.58 11.44
N ASN A 487 -9.91 21.81 12.73
CA ASN A 487 -9.89 20.76 13.74
C ASN A 487 -10.85 19.61 13.41
N ARG A 488 -12.10 19.92 13.00
CA ARG A 488 -13.07 18.89 12.59
C ARG A 488 -12.63 18.09 11.37
N PHE A 489 -11.99 18.71 10.38
CA PHE A 489 -11.44 17.98 9.23
C PHE A 489 -10.33 17.03 9.64
N LEU A 490 -9.39 17.47 10.48
CA LEU A 490 -8.32 16.61 10.97
C LEU A 490 -8.84 15.47 11.84
N ASP A 491 -9.84 15.73 12.69
CA ASP A 491 -10.51 14.69 13.48
C ASP A 491 -11.19 13.63 12.58
N HIS A 492 -11.80 14.07 11.47
CA HIS A 492 -12.38 13.15 10.49
C HIS A 492 -11.31 12.28 9.81
N LEU A 493 -10.16 12.85 9.46
CA LEU A 493 -9.05 12.10 8.85
C LEU A 493 -8.45 11.08 9.83
N MET A 494 -8.21 11.46 11.08
CA MET A 494 -7.73 10.54 12.12
C MET A 494 -8.72 9.42 12.42
N ALA A 495 -10.03 9.69 12.36
CA ALA A 495 -11.07 8.70 12.60
C ALA A 495 -11.04 7.54 11.60
N GLN A 496 -10.46 7.73 10.40
CA GLN A 496 -10.26 6.65 9.42
C GLN A 496 -9.33 5.55 9.96
N PHE A 497 -8.45 5.91 10.89
CA PHE A 497 -7.53 4.99 11.56
C PHE A 497 -7.99 4.61 12.98
N CYS A 498 -9.25 4.91 13.33
CA CYS A 498 -9.81 4.71 14.66
C CYS A 498 -9.09 5.48 15.78
N GLU A 499 -8.33 6.53 15.46
CA GLU A 499 -7.58 7.33 16.42
C GLU A 499 -8.39 8.53 16.93
N LYS A 500 -8.11 8.95 18.17
CA LYS A 500 -8.72 10.13 18.80
C LYS A 500 -7.68 10.92 19.58
N PHE A 501 -7.69 12.23 19.43
CA PHE A 501 -6.78 13.15 20.15
C PHE A 501 -7.31 13.64 21.50
N THR A 502 -8.45 13.11 21.96
CA THR A 502 -9.15 13.59 23.15
C THR A 502 -8.27 13.51 24.41
N ASP A 503 -7.60 12.38 24.65
CA ASP A 503 -6.80 12.20 25.87
C ASP A 503 -5.59 13.16 25.90
N TYR A 504 -4.94 13.38 24.76
CA TYR A 504 -3.87 14.36 24.61
C TYR A 504 -4.37 15.79 24.89
N SER A 505 -5.51 16.17 24.31
CA SER A 505 -6.10 17.49 24.54
C SER A 505 -6.52 17.72 26.00
N LEU A 506 -6.97 16.67 26.70
CA LEU A 506 -7.35 16.74 28.12
C LEU A 506 -6.12 16.85 29.03
N LEU A 507 -5.04 16.14 28.71
CA LEU A 507 -3.77 16.23 29.45
C LEU A 507 -3.15 17.63 29.39
N LEU A 508 -3.47 18.39 28.33
CA LEU A 508 -2.81 19.65 27.99
C LEU A 508 -3.75 20.86 28.03
N TYR A 509 -4.94 20.68 28.61
CA TYR A 509 -6.06 21.62 28.62
C TYR A 509 -5.71 23.04 29.13
N ASP A 510 -4.69 23.17 29.99
CA ASP A 510 -4.23 24.46 30.54
C ASP A 510 -2.96 25.02 29.86
N SER A 511 -2.36 24.29 28.91
CA SER A 511 -0.99 24.54 28.43
C SER A 511 -0.81 24.68 26.92
N ILE A 512 -1.77 24.21 26.10
CA ILE A 512 -1.65 24.21 24.64
C ILE A 512 -2.67 25.15 24.01
N LEU A 513 -2.21 25.99 23.09
CA LEU A 513 -3.09 26.80 22.25
C LEU A 513 -3.77 25.92 21.20
N GLU A 514 -5.04 26.15 20.86
CA GLU A 514 -5.73 25.31 19.87
C GLU A 514 -5.06 25.29 18.48
N GLU A 515 -4.24 26.30 18.17
CA GLU A 515 -3.40 26.35 16.97
C GLU A 515 -2.28 25.30 17.00
N GLU A 516 -1.65 25.09 18.16
CA GLU A 516 -0.61 24.07 18.35
C GLU A 516 -1.22 22.67 18.26
N LEU A 517 -2.46 22.48 18.72
CA LEU A 517 -3.19 21.22 18.57
C LEU A 517 -3.41 20.83 17.10
N ILE A 518 -3.65 21.80 16.21
CA ILE A 518 -3.76 21.55 14.76
C ILE A 518 -2.43 21.04 14.20
N ASP A 519 -1.32 21.68 14.60
CA ASP A 519 0.02 21.29 14.19
C ASP A 519 0.40 19.88 14.68
N ASP A 520 0.03 19.55 15.93
CA ASP A 520 0.24 18.22 16.51
C ASP A 520 -0.57 17.15 15.76
N LYS A 521 -1.84 17.42 15.43
CA LYS A 521 -2.68 16.52 14.64
C LYS A 521 -2.14 16.29 13.23
N ILE A 522 -1.67 17.36 12.57
CA ILE A 522 -1.01 17.28 11.27
C ILE A 522 0.24 16.41 11.37
N SER A 523 1.11 16.69 12.34
CA SER A 523 2.34 15.94 12.58
C SER A 523 2.05 14.46 12.87
N PHE A 524 1.04 14.19 13.70
CA PHE A 524 0.59 12.83 13.99
C PHE A 524 0.14 12.09 12.72
N LEU A 525 -0.73 12.70 11.91
CA LEU A 525 -1.18 12.10 10.64
C LEU A 525 0.01 11.84 9.71
N GLN A 526 0.87 12.83 9.48
CA GLN A 526 2.04 12.68 8.61
C GLN A 526 2.99 11.54 9.03
N ASN A 527 3.11 11.28 10.33
CA ASN A 527 3.97 10.24 10.88
C ASN A 527 3.20 8.95 11.26
N TYR A 528 1.89 8.90 11.00
CA TYR A 528 1.03 7.82 11.46
C TYR A 528 1.45 6.43 10.95
N PRO A 529 1.87 6.23 9.67
CA PRO A 529 2.39 4.95 9.21
C PRO A 529 3.53 4.41 10.10
N GLN A 530 4.46 5.27 10.50
CA GLN A 530 5.59 4.88 11.34
C GLN A 530 5.16 4.60 12.79
N ILE A 531 4.27 5.44 13.34
CA ILE A 531 3.76 5.31 14.71
C ILE A 531 2.93 4.02 14.86
N SER A 532 2.05 3.74 13.91
CA SER A 532 1.17 2.57 13.91
C SER A 532 1.93 1.27 13.68
N ALA A 533 2.81 1.22 12.67
CA ALA A 533 3.62 0.03 12.36
C ALA A 533 4.67 -0.26 13.44
N GLY A 534 5.18 0.77 14.12
CA GLY A 534 6.32 0.70 15.04
C GLY A 534 5.99 0.53 16.53
N ARG A 535 4.74 0.28 16.93
CA ARG A 535 4.30 0.28 18.35
C ARG A 535 5.14 -0.61 19.27
N GLY A 536 5.55 -1.78 18.78
CA GLY A 536 6.33 -2.77 19.54
C GLY A 536 7.84 -2.64 19.37
N LYS A 537 8.34 -1.70 18.56
CA LYS A 537 9.75 -1.63 18.13
C LYS A 537 10.63 -0.99 19.20
N ALA A 538 11.77 -1.61 19.48
CA ALA A 538 12.79 -1.09 20.38
C ALA A 538 13.84 -0.24 19.65
N PHE A 539 14.74 0.40 20.43
CA PHE A 539 15.86 1.14 19.86
C PHE A 539 16.83 0.21 19.13
N ASN A 540 17.34 0.69 18.00
CA ASN A 540 18.40 0.06 17.23
C ASN A 540 19.76 0.39 17.89
N TYR A 541 20.60 -0.62 18.12
CA TYR A 541 21.92 -0.47 18.73
C TYR A 541 22.99 -1.34 18.09
#